data_AF-A0A174VG91-F1
#
_entry.id   AF-A0A174VG91-F1
#
_cell.length_a   1.000
_cell.length_b   1.000
_cell.length_c   1.000
_cell.angle_alpha   90.00
_cell.angle_beta   90.00
_cell.angle_gamma   90.00
#
_symmetry.space_group_name_H-M   'P 1'
#
loop_
_entity.id
_entity.type
_entity.pdbx_description
1 polymer ?
#
loop_
_entity_poly.entity_id
_entity_poly.type
_entity_poly.pdbx_seq_one_letter_code
_entity_poly.pdbx_strand_id
1 'polypeptide(L)' 'MLADEDGYAPLGEVANLLVRKKRDFDPRNFGFSKLSKLVKALPRFEVDVRQGGQSNMKHFFVRDKERK' A
#
# COMPACT_ATOMS: atom_id res chain seq x y z
N MET A 1 -1.98 -15.34 2.17
CA MET A 1 -3.07 -14.40 2.37
C MET A 1 -2.42 -13.09 2.82
N LEU A 2 -2.38 -12.06 1.96
CA LEU A 2 -1.70 -10.78 2.26
C LEU A 2 -2.60 -9.79 2.98
N ALA A 3 -3.91 -10.03 2.91
CA ALA A 3 -4.92 -9.22 3.54
C ALA A 3 -5.33 -9.85 4.88
N ASP A 4 -5.55 -9.01 5.88
CA ASP A 4 -6.21 -9.35 7.14
C ASP A 4 -7.72 -9.61 6.94
N GLU A 5 -8.42 -9.93 8.02
CA GLU A 5 -9.86 -10.24 8.02
C GLU A 5 -10.73 -9.07 7.55
N ASP A 6 -10.24 -7.82 7.70
CA ASP A 6 -10.90 -6.60 7.19
C ASP A 6 -10.52 -6.28 5.72
N GLY A 7 -9.70 -7.13 5.10
CA GLY A 7 -9.25 -6.99 3.72
C GLY A 7 -8.06 -6.04 3.53
N TYR A 8 -7.45 -5.56 4.61
CA TYR A 8 -6.30 -4.66 4.55
C TYR A 8 -4.99 -5.44 4.44
N ALA A 9 -4.10 -4.98 3.58
CA ALA A 9 -2.76 -5.54 3.42
C ALA A 9 -1.70 -4.49 3.81
N PRO A 10 -0.61 -4.89 4.49
CA PRO A 10 0.49 -3.97 4.77
C PRO A 10 1.09 -3.45 3.45
N LEU A 11 1.15 -2.14 3.27
CA LEU A 11 1.65 -1.54 2.03
C LEU A 11 3.13 -1.88 1.77
N GLY A 12 3.92 -2.11 2.83
CA GLY A 12 5.30 -2.57 2.72
C GLY A 12 5.41 -3.96 2.07
N GLU A 13 4.55 -4.89 2.47
CA GLU A 13 4.45 -6.23 1.86
C GLU A 13 3.98 -6.14 0.40
N VAL A 14 2.99 -5.28 0.13
CA VAL A 14 2.51 -5.03 -1.24
C VAL A 14 3.62 -4.44 -2.11
N ALA A 15 4.41 -3.50 -1.59
CA ALA A 15 5.56 -2.93 -2.30
C ALA A 15 6.60 -4.00 -2.64
N ASN A 16 6.94 -4.86 -1.68
CA ASN A 16 7.89 -5.94 -1.88
C ASN A 16 7.39 -6.95 -2.94
N LEU A 17 6.11 -7.33 -2.86
CA LEU A 17 5.50 -8.20 -3.87
C LEU A 17 5.49 -7.53 -5.25
N LEU A 18 5.20 -6.23 -5.30
CA LEU A 18 5.13 -5.48 -6.54
C LEU A 18 6.50 -5.42 -7.23
N VAL A 19 7.58 -5.16 -6.49
CA VAL A 19 8.95 -5.21 -7.03
C VAL A 19 9.31 -6.63 -7.50
N ARG A 20 8.86 -7.67 -6.79
CA ARG A 20 9.07 -9.08 -7.20
C ARG A 20 8.33 -9.43 -8.49
N LYS A 21 7.09 -8.97 -8.67
CA LYS A 21 6.28 -9.25 -9.87
C LYS A 21 6.59 -8.33 -11.05
N LYS A 22 6.90 -7.07 -10.76
CA LYS A 22 7.25 -6.01 -11.71
C LYS A 22 8.51 -5.30 -11.21
N ARG A 23 9.67 -5.77 -11.67
CA ARG A 23 10.97 -5.19 -11.28
C ARG A 23 11.17 -3.76 -11.80
N ASP A 24 10.43 -3.37 -12.83
CA ASP A 24 10.39 -2.05 -13.46
C ASP A 24 9.47 -1.05 -12.74
N PHE A 25 8.73 -1.49 -11.73
CA PHE A 25 7.77 -0.63 -11.07
C PHE A 25 8.47 0.41 -10.18
N ASP A 26 8.26 1.69 -10.50
CA ASP A 26 8.70 2.82 -9.68
C ASP A 26 7.59 3.88 -9.60
N PRO A 27 7.11 4.26 -8.40
CA PRO A 27 6.07 5.28 -8.24
C PRO A 27 6.50 6.67 -8.74
N ARG A 28 7.81 6.92 -8.87
CA ARG A 28 8.35 8.19 -9.40
C ARG A 28 8.08 8.35 -10.89
N ASN A 29 7.97 7.25 -11.63
CA ASN A 29 7.58 7.28 -13.05
C ASN A 29 6.16 7.82 -13.25
N PHE A 30 5.35 7.85 -12.18
CA PHE A 30 3.98 8.38 -12.17
C PHE A 30 3.89 9.74 -11.47
N GLY A 31 5.01 10.38 -11.12
CA GLY A 31 5.04 11.67 -10.43
C GLY A 31 4.85 11.61 -8.91
N PHE A 32 4.93 10.43 -8.30
CA PHE A 32 4.74 10.26 -6.86
C PHE A 32 6.06 9.95 -6.13
N SER A 33 6.30 10.66 -5.03
CA SER A 33 7.51 10.44 -4.21
C SER A 33 7.49 9.16 -3.38
N LYS A 34 6.31 8.55 -3.17
CA LYS A 34 6.12 7.33 -2.38
C LYS A 34 4.98 6.51 -2.96
N LEU A 35 5.07 5.17 -2.85
CA LEU A 35 4.00 4.26 -3.26
C LEU A 35 2.67 4.58 -2.55
N SER A 36 2.71 4.94 -1.26
CA SER A 36 1.50 5.29 -0.50
C SER A 36 0.74 6.47 -1.11
N LYS A 37 1.44 7.45 -1.70
CA LYS A 37 0.80 8.57 -2.38
C LYS A 37 0.18 8.14 -3.71
N LEU A 38 0.89 7.32 -4.48
CA LEU A 38 0.37 6.77 -5.75
C LEU A 38 -0.89 5.94 -5.50
N VAL A 39 -0.85 4.99 -4.56
CA VAL A 39 -2.00 4.13 -4.24
C VAL A 39 -3.17 4.96 -3.72
N LYS A 40 -2.91 5.97 -2.88
CA LYS A 40 -3.95 6.88 -2.39
C LYS A 40 -4.60 7.73 -3.50
N ALA A 41 -3.87 8.02 -4.58
CA ALA A 41 -4.41 8.74 -5.73
C ALA A 41 -5.29 7.86 -6.63
N LEU A 42 -5.23 6.53 -6.48
CA LEU A 42 -6.05 5.60 -7.26
C LEU A 42 -7.41 5.41 -6.58
N PRO A 43 -8.54 5.67 -7.26
CA PRO A 43 -9.87 5.59 -6.66
C PRO A 43 -10.30 4.16 -6.28
N ARG A 44 -9.64 3.15 -6.82
CA ARG A 44 -9.89 1.73 -6.52
C ARG A 44 -9.41 1.31 -5.13
N PHE A 45 -8.34 1.94 -4.64
CA PHE A 45 -7.69 1.53 -3.40
C PHE A 45 -8.02 2.47 -2.26
N GLU A 46 -8.09 1.90 -1.06
CA GLU A 46 -8.22 2.62 0.19
C GLU A 46 -6.91 2.51 0.96
N VAL A 47 -6.37 3.63 1.42
CA VAL A 47 -5.10 3.66 2.19
C VAL A 47 -5.40 4.13 3.60
N ASP A 48 -5.16 3.24 4.56
CA ASP A 48 -5.27 3.53 5.98
C ASP A 48 -3.88 3.70 6.60
N VAL A 49 -3.76 4.67 7.52
CA VAL A 49 -2.49 4.98 8.20
C VAL A 49 -2.68 4.75 9.68
N ARG A 50 -2.19 3.60 10.16
CA ARG A 50 -2.28 3.22 11.56
C ARG A 50 -0.99 3.64 12.27
N GLN A 51 -1.12 4.36 13.37
CA GLN A 51 0.02 4.67 14.23
C GLN A 51 0.34 3.44 15.09
N GLY A 52 1.58 2.96 15.03
CA GLY A 52 2.01 1.79 15.76
C GLY A 52 2.43 2.11 17.19
N GLY A 53 1.50 2.08 18.15
CA GLY A 53 1.79 2.09 19.59
C GLY A 53 2.96 3.01 20.02
N GLN A 54 3.95 2.44 20.72
CA GLN A 54 5.08 3.18 21.33
C GLN A 54 6.06 3.83 20.35
N SER A 55 5.98 3.55 19.05
CA SER A 55 6.88 4.14 18.06
C SER A 55 6.11 5.11 17.19
N ASN A 56 6.67 6.29 16.92
CA ASN A 56 6.16 7.25 15.92
C ASN A 56 6.16 6.69 14.46
N MET A 57 6.37 5.38 14.29
CA MET A 57 6.35 4.68 13.02
C MET A 57 4.92 4.58 12.49
N LYS A 58 4.66 5.21 11.34
CA LYS A 58 3.39 5.13 10.64
C LYS A 58 3.35 3.87 9.79
N HIS A 59 2.40 2.98 10.07
CA HIS A 59 2.16 1.79 9.27
C HIS A 59 1.07 2.09 8.24
N PHE A 60 1.39 1.87 6.97
CA PHE A 60 0.45 2.08 5.87
C PHE A 60 -0.18 0.74 5.49
N PHE A 61 -1.50 0.72 5.43
CA PHE A 61 -2.30 -0.41 5.00
C PHE A 61 -3.09 -0.02 3.76
N VAL A 62 -3.31 -0.98 2.87
CA VAL A 62 -4.08 -0.79 1.64
C VAL A 62 -5.14 -1.88 1.51
N ARG A 63 -6.35 -1.47 1.13
CA ARG A 63 -7.45 -2.37 0.76
C ARG A 63 -7.90 -2.09 -0.66
N ASP A 64 -8.22 -3.14 -1.40
CA ASP A 64 -8.86 -3.03 -2.71
C ASP A 64 -10.38 -3.00 -2.52
N LYS A 65 -11.02 -1.89 -2.88
CA LYS A 65 -12.48 -1.71 -2.70
C LYS A 65 -13.29 -2.51 -3.72
N GLU A 66 -12.68 -2.91 -4.83
CA GLU A 66 -13.34 -3.65 -5.91
C GLU A 66 -13.11 -5.16 -5.81
N ARG A 67 -12.48 -5.63 -4.74
CA ARG A 67 -12.26 -7.06 -4.50
C ARG A 67 -13.60 -7.74 -4.18
N LYS A 68 -14.17 -8.41 -5.18
CA LYS A 68 -15.25 -9.40 -5.02
C LYS A 68 -14.70 -10.76 -4.61
#